data_AF-A0A542Q561-F1
#
_entry.id   AF-A0A542Q561-F1
#
_cell.length_a   1.000
_cell.length_b   1.000
_cell.length_c   1.000
_cell.angle_alpha   90.00
_cell.angle_beta   90.00
_cell.angle_gamma   90.00
#
_symmetry.space_group_name_H-M   'P 1'
#
loop_
_entity.id
_entity.type
_entity.pdbx_description
1 polymer ?
#
loop_
_entity_poly.entity_id
_entity_poly.type
_entity_poly.pdbx_seq_one_letter_code
_entity_poly.pdbx_strand_id
1 'polypeptide(L)'
;MPRLVNHQEVDVTITAVAPVGSRVDADGIIGFIDQVKHPSWWSAEEAPPQVGDHLHAVVLDDSRTPPRLSALQKDIDIARELRKRA
;
A
#
# COMPACT_ATOMS: atom_id res chain seq x y z
N MET A 1 -18.95 -4.48 -7.74
CA MET A 1 -18.15 -3.27 -7.47
C MET A 1 -16.69 -3.69 -7.46
N PRO A 2 -15.76 -2.86 -7.99
CA PRO A 2 -14.35 -3.20 -7.96
C PRO A 2 -13.89 -3.36 -6.50
N ARG A 3 -13.00 -4.32 -6.25
CA ARG A 3 -12.45 -4.64 -4.92
C ARG A 3 -10.94 -4.88 -5.08
N LEU A 4 -10.18 -4.45 -4.09
CA LEU A 4 -8.78 -4.85 -3.90
C LEU A 4 -8.71 -6.31 -3.48
N VAL A 5 -7.81 -7.08 -4.07
CA VAL A 5 -7.63 -8.52 -3.79
C VAL A 5 -6.21 -8.79 -3.29
N ASN A 6 -6.03 -9.74 -2.37
CA ASN A 6 -4.70 -10.12 -1.87
C ASN A 6 -3.68 -10.33 -3.00
N HIS A 7 -2.47 -9.82 -2.76
CA HIS A 7 -1.32 -9.84 -3.66
C HIS A 7 -1.48 -9.01 -4.94
N GLN A 8 -2.61 -8.32 -5.13
CA GLN A 8 -2.77 -7.40 -6.25
C GLN A 8 -1.86 -6.18 -6.07
N GLU A 9 -1.02 -5.92 -7.07
CA GLU A 9 -0.29 -4.66 -7.21
C GLU A 9 -1.23 -3.58 -7.75
N VAL A 10 -1.16 -2.39 -7.17
CA VAL A 10 -2.01 -1.23 -7.49
C VAL A 10 -1.22 0.06 -7.33
N ASP A 11 -1.50 1.03 -8.18
CA ASP A 11 -1.05 2.41 -7.99
C ASP A 11 -2.06 3.15 -7.12
N VAL A 12 -1.57 3.92 -6.16
CA VAL A 12 -2.42 4.60 -5.18
C VAL A 12 -1.98 6.04 -4.99
N THR A 13 -2.94 6.88 -4.59
CA THR A 13 -2.68 8.27 -4.20
C THR A 13 -2.91 8.43 -2.70
N ILE A 14 -1.98 9.05 -1.97
CA ILE A 14 -2.16 9.34 -0.55
C ILE A 14 -3.21 10.45 -0.39
N THR A 15 -4.27 10.17 0.38
CA THR A 15 -5.36 11.12 0.63
C THR A 15 -5.35 11.69 2.05
N ALA A 16 -4.71 11.02 2.99
CA ALA A 16 -4.47 11.52 4.34
C ALA A 16 -3.25 10.85 4.98
N VAL A 17 -2.53 11.57 5.82
CA VAL A 17 -1.39 11.06 6.58
C VAL A 17 -1.67 11.20 8.08
N ALA A 18 -1.34 10.17 8.84
CA ALA A 18 -1.43 10.12 10.29
C ALA A 18 -0.14 9.51 10.87
N PRO A 19 0.15 9.67 12.18
CA PRO A 19 1.34 9.08 12.78
C PRO A 19 1.46 7.57 12.52
N VAL A 20 0.33 6.87 12.52
CA VAL A 20 0.23 5.41 12.37
C VAL A 20 0.27 4.90 10.92
N GLY A 21 0.26 5.79 9.93
CA GLY A 21 0.24 5.43 8.51
C GLY A 21 -0.58 6.38 7.66
N SER A 22 -0.87 5.95 6.43
CA SER A 22 -1.50 6.78 5.40
C SER A 22 -2.75 6.13 4.84
N ARG A 23 -3.81 6.93 4.67
CA ARG A 23 -4.98 6.56 3.86
C ARG A 23 -4.64 6.80 2.39
N VAL A 24 -5.03 5.86 1.54
CA VAL A 24 -4.79 5.92 0.10
C VAL A 24 -6.07 5.71 -0.68
N ASP A 25 -6.14 6.27 -1.88
CA ASP A 25 -7.15 5.97 -2.89
C ASP A 25 -6.52 5.15 -4.02
N ALA A 26 -7.17 4.04 -4.35
CA ALA A 26 -6.83 3.14 -5.45
C ALA A 26 -8.02 3.10 -6.42
N ASP A 27 -8.05 4.04 -7.37
CA ASP A 27 -9.14 4.22 -8.34
C ASP A 27 -10.53 4.27 -7.70
N GLY A 28 -10.69 5.08 -6.65
CA GLY A 28 -11.95 5.22 -5.90
C GLY A 28 -12.17 4.17 -4.81
N ILE A 29 -11.22 3.25 -4.58
CA ILE A 29 -11.24 2.32 -3.45
C ILE A 29 -10.28 2.80 -2.36
N ILE A 30 -10.81 3.01 -1.16
CA ILE A 30 -10.01 3.44 -0.02
C ILE A 30 -9.20 2.27 0.56
N GLY A 31 -7.89 2.47 0.66
CA GLY A 31 -6.93 1.58 1.30
C GLY A 31 -6.20 2.24 2.47
N PHE A 32 -5.35 1.48 3.15
CA PHE A 32 -4.47 2.01 4.20
C PHE A 32 -3.09 1.33 4.17
N ILE A 33 -2.05 2.13 4.27
CA ILE A 33 -0.66 1.70 4.42
C ILE A 33 -0.23 2.05 5.85
N ASP A 34 0.01 1.03 6.69
CA ASP A 34 0.57 1.24 8.03
C ASP A 34 1.97 1.88 7.91
N GLN A 35 2.38 2.72 8.86
CA GLN A 35 3.65 3.49 8.77
C GLN A 35 4.87 2.60 8.43
N VAL A 36 4.92 1.39 9.00
CA VAL A 36 6.01 0.42 8.82
C VAL A 36 6.02 -0.22 7.43
N LYS A 37 4.97 0.00 6.63
CA LYS A 37 4.80 -0.46 5.27
C LYS A 37 5.08 0.64 4.22
N HIS A 38 5.56 1.79 4.68
CA HIS A 38 6.10 2.86 3.84
C HIS A 38 7.65 2.81 3.82
N PRO A 39 8.32 3.03 2.67
CA PRO A 39 9.78 3.00 2.57
C PRO A 39 10.51 3.94 3.55
N SER A 40 9.98 5.14 3.78
CA SER A 40 10.54 6.15 4.70
C SER A 40 10.63 5.70 6.16
N TRP A 41 9.94 4.62 6.56
CA TRP A 41 10.11 4.04 7.89
C TRP A 41 11.45 3.32 8.04
N TRP A 42 12.00 2.81 6.94
CA TRP A 42 13.21 1.98 6.92
C TRP A 42 14.43 2.68 6.33
N SER A 43 14.24 3.80 5.62
CA SER A 43 15.33 4.60 5.04
C SER A 43 15.10 6.09 5.29
N ALA A 44 16.10 6.78 5.83
CA ALA A 44 16.07 8.23 6.00
C ALA A 44 16.25 9.00 4.67
N GLU A 45 16.68 8.32 3.61
CA GLU A 45 16.80 8.89 2.26
C GLU A 45 15.44 8.99 1.55
N GLU A 46 14.46 8.19 2.00
CA GLU A 46 13.10 8.19 1.47
C GLU A 46 12.28 9.28 2.16
N ALA A 47 11.65 10.14 1.36
CA ALA A 47 10.81 11.22 1.88
C ALA A 47 9.62 10.65 2.68
N PRO A 48 9.24 11.25 3.82
CA PRO A 48 8.00 10.91 4.51
C PRO A 48 6.78 11.10 3.60
N PRO A 49 5.71 10.31 3.77
CA PRO A 49 4.53 10.38 2.93
C PRO A 49 3.83 11.74 3.05
N GLN A 50 3.36 12.27 1.92
CA GLN A 50 2.58 13.50 1.82
C GLN A 50 1.26 13.26 1.09
N VAL A 51 0.25 14.08 1.38
CA VAL A 51 -1.01 14.04 0.64
C VAL A 51 -0.76 14.44 -0.81
N GLY A 52 -1.27 13.63 -1.74
CA GLY A 52 -1.04 13.79 -3.18
C GLY A 52 0.09 12.93 -3.72
N ASP A 53 0.91 12.30 -2.87
CA ASP A 53 1.95 11.39 -3.34
C ASP A 53 1.33 10.18 -4.04
N HIS A 54 1.97 9.77 -5.14
CA HIS A 54 1.64 8.56 -5.87
C HIS A 54 2.62 7.45 -5.49
N LEU A 55 2.09 6.30 -5.11
CA LEU A 55 2.87 5.14 -4.71
C LEU A 55 2.43 3.91 -5.49
N HIS A 56 3.40 3.08 -5.87
CA HIS A 56 3.14 1.71 -6.27
C HIS A 56 3.06 0.82 -5.03
N ALA A 57 1.98 0.09 -4.86
CA ALA A 57 1.71 -0.68 -3.65
C ALA A 57 1.14 -2.07 -3.97
N VAL A 58 1.13 -2.93 -2.97
CA VAL A 58 0.51 -4.25 -3.03
C VAL A 58 -0.48 -4.46 -1.90
N VAL A 59 -1.59 -5.13 -2.20
CA VAL A 59 -2.60 -5.51 -1.21
C VAL A 59 -2.08 -6.70 -0.39
N LEU A 60 -1.92 -6.48 0.91
CA LEU A 60 -1.50 -7.50 1.88
C LEU A 60 -2.67 -8.26 2.49
N ASP A 61 -3.77 -7.55 2.77
CA ASP A 61 -4.95 -8.13 3.42
C ASP A 61 -6.22 -7.38 2.99
N ASP A 62 -6.94 -8.00 2.05
CA ASP A 62 -8.21 -7.54 1.51
C ASP A 62 -9.41 -7.75 2.44
N SER A 63 -9.25 -8.50 3.53
CA SER A 63 -10.32 -8.78 4.49
C SER A 63 -10.52 -7.65 5.50
N ARG A 64 -9.53 -6.75 5.61
CA ARG A 64 -9.54 -5.58 6.51
C ARG A 64 -10.35 -4.45 5.91
N THR A 65 -10.89 -3.56 6.77
CA THR A 65 -11.64 -2.38 6.35
C THR A 65 -11.03 -1.11 6.96
N PRO A 66 -10.37 -0.24 6.17
CA PRO A 66 -10.00 -0.44 4.75
C PRO A 66 -8.95 -1.56 4.57
N PRO A 67 -8.82 -2.15 3.36
CA PRO A 67 -7.76 -3.11 3.04
C PRO A 67 -6.37 -2.61 3.41
N ARG A 68 -5.48 -3.53 3.77
CA ARG A 68 -4.08 -3.20 4.10
C ARG A 68 -3.18 -3.36 2.89
N LEU A 69 -2.37 -2.34 2.64
CA LEU A 69 -1.42 -2.29 1.55
C LEU A 69 0.00 -2.06 2.06
N SER A 70 0.98 -2.33 1.21
CA SER A 70 2.38 -2.02 1.43
C SER A 70 3.03 -1.43 0.19
N ALA A 71 3.84 -0.39 0.39
CA ALA A 71 4.68 0.21 -0.64
C ALA A 71 6.13 -0.30 -0.57
N LEU A 72 6.41 -1.34 0.24
CA LEU A 72 7.74 -1.91 0.32
C LEU A 72 8.01 -2.83 -0.87
N GLN A 73 9.14 -2.62 -1.55
CA GLN A 73 9.58 -3.47 -2.66
C GLN A 73 9.63 -4.95 -2.27
N LYS A 74 10.11 -5.27 -1.06
CA LYS A 74 10.16 -6.64 -0.53
C LYS A 74 8.78 -7.30 -0.48
N ASP A 75 7.76 -6.57 -0.05
CA ASP A 75 6.40 -7.11 0.05
C ASP A 75 5.80 -7.30 -1.35
N ILE A 76 6.07 -6.37 -2.28
CA ILE A 76 5.69 -6.49 -3.70
C ILE A 76 6.32 -7.73 -4.34
N ASP A 77 7.61 -7.97 -4.12
CA ASP A 77 8.31 -9.13 -4.67
C ASP A 77 7.74 -10.45 -4.11
N ILE A 78 7.44 -10.51 -2.80
CA ILE A 78 6.78 -11.67 -2.19
C ILE A 78 5.41 -11.93 -2.82
N ALA A 79 4.61 -10.89 -3.01
CA ALA A 79 3.29 -11.00 -3.60
C ALA A 79 3.32 -11.48 -5.06
N ARG A 80 4.30 -11.00 -5.85
CA ARG A 80 4.54 -11.50 -7.22
C ARG A 80 4.83 -13.00 -7.23
N GLU A 81 5.64 -13.49 -6.30
CA GLU A 81 5.92 -14.92 -6.17
C GLU A 81 4.71 -15.73 -5.71
N LEU A 82 3.88 -15.19 -4.82
CA LEU A 82 2.65 -15.84 -4.39
C LEU A 82 1.63 -15.94 -5.55
N ARG A 83 1.49 -14.91 -6.38
CA ARG A 83 0.60 -14.94 -7.56
C ARG A 83 1.03 -15.95 -8.61
N LYS A 84 2.33 -16.20 -8.78
CA LYS A 84 2.83 -17.23 -9.70
C LYS A 84 2.48 -18.66 -9.26
N ARG A 85 2.16 -18.86 -7.98
CA ARG A 85 1.86 -20.17 -7.37
C ARG A 85 0.36 -20.45 -7.20
N ALA A 86 -0.48 -19.44 -7.41
CA ALA A 86 -1.95 -19.54 -7.34
C ALA A 86 -2.52 -19.97 -8.69
#